data_AF-A0A9X3S7A3-F1
#
_entry.id   AF-A0A9X3S7A3-F1
#
_cell.length_a   1.000
_cell.length_b   1.000
_cell.length_c   1.000
_cell.angle_alpha   90.00
_cell.angle_beta   90.00
_cell.angle_gamma   90.00
#
_symmetry.space_group_name_H-M   'P 1'
#
loop_
_entity.id
_entity.type
_entity.pdbx_description
1 polymer ?
#
loop_
_entity_poly.entity_id
_entity_poly.type
_entity_poly.pdbx_seq_one_letter_code
_entity_poly.pdbx_strand_id
1 'polypeptide(L)'
;MLLLSLALAALSAAPASAADMDHGGAGAAVPIYNAAFAVPHVDVLAGDTVTWHNDSVRTHNVNADDGSFASPRLFMSGTFGHRFDTPGTFAYYCQLHPSMRGDVGVHRVLLDGAKEPAAPGKPYALSGRAALPEGGTVSIEAGGVVAATAKVAAGGTFTATVTPRETTAYTAVVEGESAPPVQVIVVDRKVAAKQSVRGKRRVIDATVTPASVGATVVLQLRLKEHFGWWPVQVAKLDSSSRVRFTLPRGRKVSARVLLTTSDAATELARSTTFRLR
;
A
#
# COMPACT_ATOMS: atom_id res chain seq x y z
N MET A 1 57.63 -34.52 -49.36
CA MET A 1 57.73 -33.07 -49.18
C MET A 1 56.52 -32.60 -48.41
N LEU A 2 56.80 -31.93 -47.30
CA LEU A 2 55.90 -31.17 -46.41
C LEU A 2 54.78 -30.45 -47.16
N LEU A 3 53.58 -30.35 -46.59
CA LEU A 3 52.76 -29.12 -46.61
C LEU A 3 51.88 -29.04 -45.35
N LEU A 4 52.27 -28.06 -44.54
CA LEU A 4 51.66 -27.51 -43.33
C LEU A 4 50.57 -26.48 -43.74
N SER A 5 49.39 -26.45 -43.11
CA SER A 5 48.46 -25.29 -43.12
C SER A 5 47.36 -25.50 -42.07
N LEU A 6 47.50 -24.94 -40.87
CA LEU A 6 47.07 -23.60 -40.40
C LEU A 6 45.62 -23.59 -39.90
N ALA A 7 45.48 -23.73 -38.58
CA ALA A 7 44.23 -23.58 -37.85
C ALA A 7 43.86 -22.09 -37.73
N LEU A 8 42.64 -21.73 -38.13
CA LEU A 8 42.04 -20.44 -37.87
C LEU A 8 40.94 -20.60 -36.83
N ALA A 9 41.26 -20.30 -35.57
CA ALA A 9 40.27 -20.22 -34.50
C ALA A 9 39.54 -18.87 -34.62
N ALA A 10 38.31 -18.90 -35.14
CA ALA A 10 37.42 -17.75 -35.10
C ALA A 10 36.86 -17.61 -33.67
N LEU A 11 37.30 -16.58 -32.95
CA LEU A 11 36.70 -16.17 -31.69
C LEU A 11 35.37 -15.49 -32.01
N SER A 12 34.28 -16.25 -31.98
CA SER A 12 32.94 -15.70 -32.11
C SER A 12 32.55 -15.03 -30.79
N ALA A 13 32.57 -13.69 -30.77
CA ALA A 13 31.97 -12.92 -29.68
C ALA A 13 30.44 -13.05 -29.80
N ALA A 14 29.85 -13.86 -28.93
CA ALA A 14 28.40 -13.92 -28.81
C ALA A 14 27.86 -12.56 -28.36
N PRO A 15 26.74 -12.07 -28.92
CA PRO A 15 26.05 -10.94 -28.32
C PRO A 15 25.62 -11.35 -26.92
N ALA A 16 25.88 -10.48 -25.93
CA ALA A 16 25.26 -10.62 -24.62
C ALA A 16 23.75 -10.61 -24.83
N SER A 17 23.13 -11.78 -24.70
CA SER A 17 21.67 -11.88 -24.66
C SER A 17 21.24 -11.01 -23.50
N ALA A 18 20.36 -10.04 -23.77
CA ALA A 18 19.53 -9.45 -22.74
C ALA A 18 18.82 -10.63 -22.08
N ALA A 19 19.32 -11.04 -20.92
CA ALA A 19 18.72 -12.09 -20.14
C ALA A 19 17.25 -11.71 -19.96
N ASP A 20 16.37 -12.66 -20.25
CA ASP A 20 14.98 -12.65 -19.85
C ASP A 20 14.91 -12.13 -18.41
N MET A 21 14.54 -10.85 -18.27
CA MET A 21 14.02 -10.33 -17.03
C MET A 21 12.59 -10.85 -16.96
N ASP A 22 12.46 -12.16 -16.73
CA ASP A 22 11.24 -12.79 -16.27
C ASP A 22 10.95 -12.20 -14.88
N HIS A 23 10.27 -11.06 -14.88
CA HIS A 23 9.65 -10.48 -13.70
C HIS A 23 8.50 -11.41 -13.35
N GLY A 24 8.81 -12.50 -12.64
CA GLY A 24 7.88 -13.56 -12.30
C GLY A 24 6.48 -13.05 -12.01
N GLY A 25 5.59 -13.25 -12.97
CA GLY A 25 4.13 -13.09 -12.92
C GLY A 25 3.58 -12.05 -11.95
N ALA A 26 4.01 -10.80 -12.07
CA ALA A 26 3.34 -9.70 -11.38
C ALA A 26 2.58 -8.85 -12.41
N GLY A 27 1.29 -8.65 -12.18
CA GLY A 27 0.40 -8.00 -13.13
C GLY A 27 -0.90 -7.57 -12.46
N ALA A 28 -1.67 -6.74 -13.13
CA ALA A 28 -2.96 -6.29 -12.63
C ALA A 28 -4.09 -7.13 -13.25
N ALA A 29 -5.11 -7.44 -12.45
CA ALA A 29 -6.35 -8.03 -12.94
C ALA A 29 -7.44 -6.95 -13.00
N VAL A 30 -8.13 -6.87 -14.13
CA VAL A 30 -9.24 -5.93 -14.36
C VAL A 30 -10.51 -6.74 -14.62
N PRO A 31 -11.32 -7.03 -13.58
CA PRO A 31 -12.63 -7.63 -13.78
C PRO A 31 -13.54 -6.72 -14.59
N ILE A 32 -14.40 -7.31 -15.41
CA ILE A 32 -15.44 -6.61 -16.16
C ILE A 32 -16.79 -7.03 -15.58
N TYR A 33 -17.50 -6.08 -14.98
CA TYR A 33 -18.83 -6.30 -14.42
C TYR A 33 -19.86 -5.48 -15.18
N ASN A 34 -20.99 -6.10 -15.53
CA ASN A 34 -22.10 -5.45 -16.22
C ASN A 34 -21.67 -4.70 -17.50
N ALA A 35 -21.48 -3.38 -17.40
CA ALA A 35 -21.03 -2.52 -18.48
C ALA A 35 -19.92 -1.57 -17.98
N ALA A 36 -18.97 -2.09 -17.20
CA ALA A 36 -17.83 -1.33 -16.68
C ALA A 36 -16.57 -2.20 -16.53
N PHE A 37 -15.41 -1.60 -16.77
CA PHE A 37 -14.15 -2.11 -16.24
C PHE A 37 -14.13 -1.78 -14.75
N ALA A 38 -14.07 -2.79 -13.88
CA ALA A 38 -14.24 -2.62 -12.43
C ALA A 38 -13.12 -1.77 -11.81
N VAL A 39 -11.95 -1.81 -12.43
CA VAL A 39 -10.80 -0.97 -12.09
C VAL A 39 -10.56 -0.04 -13.29
N PRO A 40 -10.99 1.23 -13.22
CA PRO A 40 -10.93 2.14 -14.37
C PRO A 40 -9.50 2.61 -14.68
N HIS A 41 -8.59 2.54 -13.71
CA HIS A 41 -7.18 2.88 -13.90
C HIS A 41 -6.31 1.87 -13.15
N VAL A 42 -5.29 1.33 -13.81
CA VAL A 42 -4.29 0.44 -13.20
C VAL A 42 -2.88 0.91 -13.49
N ASP A 43 -2.04 0.93 -12.46
CA ASP A 43 -0.60 1.14 -12.60
C ASP A 43 0.13 -0.20 -12.60
N VAL A 44 1.02 -0.40 -13.56
CA VAL A 44 1.87 -1.60 -13.69
C VAL A 44 3.31 -1.22 -14.03
N LEU A 45 4.24 -2.14 -13.86
CA LEU A 45 5.60 -1.94 -14.35
C LEU A 45 5.73 -2.27 -15.83
N ALA A 46 6.70 -1.63 -16.49
CA ALA A 46 7.19 -2.11 -17.78
C ALA A 46 7.65 -3.57 -17.66
N GLY A 47 7.06 -4.42 -18.48
CA GLY A 47 7.22 -5.87 -18.51
C GLY A 47 6.09 -6.65 -17.83
N ASP A 48 5.20 -6.00 -17.09
CA ASP A 48 4.04 -6.63 -16.46
C ASP A 48 2.94 -6.94 -17.50
N THR A 49 2.07 -7.90 -17.17
CA THR A 49 0.87 -8.24 -17.96
C THR A 49 -0.39 -7.81 -17.24
N VAL A 50 -1.24 -7.01 -17.89
CA VAL A 50 -2.60 -6.73 -17.41
C VAL A 50 -3.54 -7.79 -17.98
N THR A 51 -4.40 -8.34 -17.11
CA THR A 51 -5.37 -9.36 -17.48
C THR A 51 -6.79 -8.87 -17.24
N TRP A 52 -7.59 -8.78 -18.30
CA TRP A 52 -9.03 -8.50 -18.21
C TRP A 52 -9.81 -9.80 -18.16
N HIS A 53 -10.73 -9.90 -17.21
CA HIS A 53 -11.60 -11.07 -17.06
C HIS A 53 -13.06 -10.65 -17.11
N ASN A 54 -13.85 -11.31 -17.97
CA ASN A 54 -15.26 -10.98 -18.12
C ASN A 54 -16.15 -11.75 -17.12
N ASP A 55 -16.46 -11.11 -16.01
CA ASP A 55 -17.42 -11.60 -15.01
C ASP A 55 -18.87 -11.18 -15.30
N SER A 56 -19.12 -10.60 -16.49
CA SER A 56 -20.44 -10.21 -16.96
C SER A 56 -21.06 -11.28 -17.85
N VAL A 57 -22.40 -11.37 -17.84
CA VAL A 57 -23.15 -12.14 -18.86
C VAL A 57 -23.12 -11.48 -20.23
N ARG A 58 -22.76 -10.19 -20.30
CA ARG A 58 -22.62 -9.44 -21.56
C ARG A 58 -21.27 -9.73 -22.19
N THR A 59 -21.21 -9.72 -23.51
CA THR A 59 -19.95 -9.82 -24.25
C THR A 59 -19.23 -8.48 -24.24
N HIS A 60 -17.92 -8.49 -23.96
CA HIS A 60 -17.07 -7.30 -23.97
C HIS A 60 -15.85 -7.50 -24.86
N ASN A 61 -15.07 -6.44 -25.04
CA ASN A 61 -13.72 -6.47 -25.58
C ASN A 61 -12.94 -5.29 -25.01
N VAL A 62 -11.63 -5.30 -25.23
CA VAL A 62 -10.68 -4.29 -24.76
C VAL A 62 -9.88 -3.81 -25.96
N ASN A 63 -9.95 -2.52 -26.25
CA ASN A 63 -9.30 -1.91 -27.40
C ASN A 63 -8.59 -0.64 -26.97
N ALA A 64 -7.30 -0.52 -27.27
CA ALA A 64 -6.58 0.73 -27.04
C ALA A 64 -7.12 1.84 -27.95
N ASP A 65 -7.21 3.07 -27.43
CA ASP A 65 -7.64 4.24 -28.20
C ASP A 65 -6.68 4.54 -29.37
N ASP A 66 -5.38 4.22 -29.20
CA ASP A 66 -4.33 4.40 -30.21
C ASP A 66 -4.14 3.19 -31.14
N GLY A 67 -4.90 2.11 -30.92
CA GLY A 67 -4.80 0.87 -31.69
C GLY A 67 -3.60 -0.01 -31.35
N SER A 68 -2.82 0.29 -30.30
CA SER A 68 -1.65 -0.49 -29.89
C SER A 68 -1.98 -1.94 -29.47
N PHE A 69 -3.19 -2.18 -28.96
CA PHE A 69 -3.69 -3.52 -28.68
C PHE A 69 -5.21 -3.64 -28.85
N ALA A 70 -5.66 -4.86 -29.12
CA ALA A 70 -7.07 -5.21 -29.23
C ALA A 70 -7.30 -6.66 -28.81
N SER A 71 -8.33 -6.89 -27.99
CA SER A 71 -8.77 -8.23 -27.62
C SER A 71 -9.77 -8.79 -28.64
N PRO A 72 -9.89 -10.13 -28.74
CA PRO A 72 -11.10 -10.77 -29.25
C PRO A 72 -12.33 -10.40 -28.41
N ARG A 73 -13.52 -10.81 -28.85
CA ARG A 73 -14.73 -10.77 -28.01
C ARG A 73 -14.54 -11.69 -26.82
N LEU A 74 -14.75 -11.15 -25.63
CA LEU A 74 -14.74 -11.85 -24.35
C LEU A 74 -16.18 -12.19 -24.01
N PHE A 75 -16.55 -13.46 -24.15
CA PHE A 75 -17.80 -13.99 -23.60
C PHE A 75 -17.70 -14.11 -22.08
N MET A 76 -18.78 -14.52 -21.42
CA MET A 76 -18.78 -14.77 -19.98
C MET A 76 -17.62 -15.72 -19.61
N SER A 77 -16.88 -15.36 -18.56
CA SER A 77 -15.65 -16.01 -18.09
C SER A 77 -14.47 -15.97 -19.07
N GLY A 78 -14.57 -15.22 -20.17
CA GLY A 78 -13.47 -15.00 -21.10
C GLY A 78 -12.38 -14.09 -20.51
N THR A 79 -11.14 -14.35 -20.91
CA THR A 79 -9.96 -13.62 -20.40
C THR A 79 -9.10 -13.12 -21.55
N PHE A 80 -8.50 -11.93 -21.39
CA PHE A 80 -7.49 -11.38 -22.28
C PHE A 80 -6.33 -10.83 -21.47
N GLY A 81 -5.10 -11.19 -21.85
CA GLY A 81 -3.86 -10.67 -21.26
C GLY A 81 -3.10 -9.84 -22.28
N HIS A 82 -2.56 -8.70 -21.86
CA HIS A 82 -1.64 -7.88 -22.66
C HIS A 82 -0.44 -7.47 -21.82
N ARG A 83 0.77 -7.71 -22.35
CA ARG A 83 2.04 -7.32 -21.74
C ARG A 83 2.42 -5.91 -22.19
N PHE A 84 2.79 -5.06 -21.24
CA PHE A 84 3.17 -3.68 -21.50
C PHE A 84 4.66 -3.48 -21.28
N ASP A 85 5.43 -3.27 -22.35
CA ASP A 85 6.90 -3.24 -22.27
C ASP A 85 7.50 -1.84 -22.18
N THR A 86 6.71 -0.82 -22.52
CA THR A 86 7.17 0.56 -22.61
C THR A 86 6.38 1.44 -21.64
N PRO A 87 7.07 2.25 -20.81
CA PRO A 87 6.40 3.24 -19.97
C PRO A 87 5.52 4.19 -20.77
N GLY A 88 4.38 4.56 -20.20
CA GLY A 88 3.38 5.40 -20.87
C GLY A 88 1.98 5.19 -20.32
N THR A 89 1.03 5.95 -20.86
CA THR A 89 -0.40 5.80 -20.51
C THR A 89 -1.15 5.29 -21.72
N PHE A 90 -1.86 4.17 -21.53
CA PHE A 90 -2.60 3.48 -22.58
C PHE A 90 -4.09 3.50 -22.26
N ALA A 91 -4.80 4.48 -22.82
CA ALA A 91 -6.26 4.55 -22.72
C ALA A 91 -6.91 3.46 -23.58
N TYR A 92 -7.97 2.85 -23.07
CA TYR A 92 -8.69 1.79 -23.74
C TYR A 92 -10.21 1.88 -23.52
N TYR A 93 -10.95 1.22 -24.38
CA TYR A 93 -12.41 1.19 -24.38
C TYR A 93 -12.97 -0.15 -24.81
N CYS A 94 -14.28 -0.36 -24.59
CA CYS A 94 -15.02 -1.47 -25.18
C CYS A 94 -15.75 -0.98 -26.44
N GLN A 95 -15.45 -1.58 -27.58
CA GLN A 95 -16.09 -1.23 -28.86
C GLN A 95 -17.60 -1.51 -28.86
N LEU A 96 -18.04 -2.55 -28.14
CA LEU A 96 -19.46 -2.91 -28.03
C LEU A 96 -20.25 -1.96 -27.13
N HIS A 97 -19.57 -1.26 -26.22
CA HIS A 97 -20.15 -0.38 -25.22
C HIS A 97 -19.26 0.86 -25.05
N PRO A 98 -19.33 1.86 -25.95
CA PRO A 98 -18.33 2.94 -26.03
C PRO A 98 -18.21 3.85 -24.79
N SER A 99 -19.16 3.78 -23.85
CA SER A 99 -19.07 4.46 -22.55
C SER A 99 -18.10 3.76 -21.58
N MET A 100 -17.75 2.49 -21.82
CA MET A 100 -16.77 1.76 -21.03
C MET A 100 -15.38 2.20 -21.41
N ARG A 101 -14.68 2.86 -20.47
CA ARG A 101 -13.32 3.34 -20.63
C ARG A 101 -12.49 2.99 -19.42
N GLY A 102 -11.20 2.82 -19.65
CA GLY A 102 -10.19 2.77 -18.61
C GLY A 102 -8.82 3.09 -19.20
N ASP A 103 -7.79 3.06 -18.37
CA ASP A 103 -6.43 3.27 -18.82
C ASP A 103 -5.41 2.49 -17.97
N VAL A 104 -4.26 2.19 -18.60
CA VAL A 104 -3.13 1.54 -17.95
C VAL A 104 -1.97 2.54 -17.89
N GLY A 105 -1.51 2.87 -16.69
CA GLY A 105 -0.25 3.56 -16.46
C GLY A 105 0.90 2.55 -16.36
N VAL A 106 1.90 2.68 -17.23
CA VAL A 106 3.08 1.81 -17.26
C VAL A 106 4.28 2.61 -16.80
N HIS A 107 4.98 2.11 -15.78
CA HIS A 107 6.05 2.83 -15.09
C HIS A 107 7.33 2.00 -15.03
N ARG A 108 8.48 2.65 -14.83
CA ARG A 108 9.74 1.94 -14.52
C ARG A 108 9.90 1.62 -13.04
N VAL A 109 9.14 2.29 -12.18
CA VAL A 109 9.16 2.07 -10.74
C VAL A 109 7.78 2.32 -10.15
N LEU A 110 7.40 1.51 -9.17
CA LEU A 110 6.16 1.62 -8.42
C LEU A 110 6.44 1.44 -6.93
N LEU A 111 5.72 2.20 -6.12
CA LEU A 111 5.61 1.97 -4.69
C LEU A 111 4.34 1.21 -4.37
N ASP A 112 4.43 0.28 -3.44
CA ASP A 112 3.26 -0.32 -2.83
C ASP A 112 2.54 0.73 -1.96
N GLY A 113 1.21 0.63 -1.88
CA GLY A 113 0.44 1.45 -0.95
C GLY A 113 0.93 1.28 0.49
N ALA A 114 1.00 2.39 1.22
CA ALA A 114 1.35 2.40 2.64
C ALA A 114 0.41 1.47 3.42
N LYS A 115 0.95 0.40 4.02
CA LYS A 115 0.15 -0.65 4.68
C LYS A 115 -0.45 -0.18 6.00
N GLU A 116 0.26 0.68 6.72
CA GLU A 116 -0.15 1.21 8.02
C GLU A 116 0.27 2.69 8.19
N PRO A 117 -0.40 3.47 9.04
CA PRO A 117 0.05 4.81 9.38
C PRO A 117 1.43 4.80 10.08
N ALA A 118 2.25 5.79 9.76
CA ALA A 118 3.57 5.97 10.36
C ALA A 118 3.49 6.72 11.71
N ALA A 119 4.43 6.43 12.60
CA ALA A 119 4.67 7.25 13.77
C ALA A 119 5.69 8.36 13.45
N PRO A 120 5.51 9.58 13.98
CA PRO A 120 6.39 10.70 13.66
C PRO A 120 7.83 10.44 14.11
N GLY A 121 8.77 10.63 13.18
CA GLY A 121 10.20 10.47 13.43
C GLY A 121 10.64 9.02 13.63
N LYS A 122 9.82 8.04 13.26
CA LYS A 122 10.17 6.62 13.32
C LYS A 122 10.51 6.09 11.93
N PRO A 123 11.45 5.12 11.83
CA PRO A 123 11.71 4.40 10.59
C PRO A 123 10.41 3.78 10.06
N TYR A 124 10.16 3.99 8.78
CA TYR A 124 9.01 3.43 8.07
C TYR A 124 9.49 2.81 6.76
N ALA A 125 9.19 1.53 6.57
CA ALA A 125 9.58 0.79 5.37
C ALA A 125 8.57 1.02 4.25
N LEU A 126 9.05 1.54 3.13
CA LEU A 126 8.33 1.60 1.87
C LEU A 126 8.87 0.50 0.97
N SER A 127 7.97 -0.35 0.48
CA SER A 127 8.29 -1.41 -0.47
C SER A 127 7.74 -1.05 -1.85
N GLY A 128 8.31 -1.67 -2.87
CA GLY A 128 7.87 -1.48 -4.24
C GLY A 128 8.62 -2.37 -5.20
N ARG A 129 8.40 -2.14 -6.49
CA ARG A 129 9.07 -2.83 -7.57
C ARG A 129 9.63 -1.83 -8.58
N ALA A 130 10.72 -2.19 -9.25
CA ALA A 130 11.33 -1.43 -10.33
C ALA A 130 11.71 -2.36 -11.47
N ALA A 131 11.51 -1.89 -12.71
CA ALA A 131 11.99 -2.51 -13.94
C ALA A 131 13.49 -2.21 -14.13
N LEU A 132 14.30 -2.59 -13.14
CA LEU A 132 15.74 -2.39 -13.08
C LEU A 132 16.44 -3.72 -12.76
N PRO A 133 17.69 -3.92 -13.22
CA PRO A 133 18.45 -5.10 -12.83
C PRO A 133 18.75 -5.09 -11.33
N GLU A 134 19.04 -6.27 -10.78
CA GLU A 134 19.51 -6.41 -9.41
C GLU A 134 20.74 -5.50 -9.16
N GLY A 135 20.75 -4.81 -8.01
CA GLY A 135 21.75 -3.80 -7.67
C GLY A 135 21.47 -2.41 -8.22
N GLY A 136 20.43 -2.26 -9.07
CA GLY A 136 19.86 -0.97 -9.48
C GLY A 136 19.49 -0.11 -8.28
N THR A 137 19.49 1.21 -8.44
CA THR A 137 19.21 2.15 -7.33
C THR A 137 17.88 2.85 -7.54
N VAL A 138 17.05 2.83 -6.51
CA VAL A 138 15.79 3.59 -6.45
C VAL A 138 15.94 4.68 -5.40
N SER A 139 15.57 5.90 -5.73
CA SER A 139 15.46 7.02 -4.79
C SER A 139 14.02 7.15 -4.33
N ILE A 140 13.80 7.36 -3.03
CA ILE A 140 12.50 7.74 -2.49
C ILE A 140 12.55 9.22 -2.16
N GLU A 141 11.66 9.98 -2.78
CA GLU A 141 11.62 11.43 -2.69
C GLU A 141 10.34 11.91 -2.00
N ALA A 142 10.47 12.99 -1.25
CA ALA A 142 9.35 13.77 -0.70
C ALA A 142 9.47 15.20 -1.21
N GLY A 143 8.50 15.64 -2.03
CA GLY A 143 8.53 16.98 -2.62
C GLY A 143 9.78 17.24 -3.48
N GLY A 144 10.30 16.22 -4.17
CA GLY A 144 11.52 16.31 -4.99
C GLY A 144 12.84 16.23 -4.22
N VAL A 145 12.79 15.99 -2.90
CA VAL A 145 13.97 15.82 -2.06
C VAL A 145 14.15 14.35 -1.71
N VAL A 146 15.33 13.79 -1.99
CA VAL A 146 15.67 12.41 -1.65
C VAL A 146 15.63 12.20 -0.13
N ALA A 147 14.68 11.39 0.32
CA ALA A 147 14.48 11.00 1.71
C ALA A 147 15.14 9.66 2.05
N ALA A 148 15.27 8.75 1.06
CA ALA A 148 15.95 7.47 1.20
C ALA A 148 16.40 6.94 -0.16
N THR A 149 17.27 5.94 -0.16
CA THR A 149 17.63 5.16 -1.35
C THR A 149 17.56 3.67 -1.04
N ALA A 150 17.23 2.85 -2.03
CA ALA A 150 17.26 1.39 -1.92
C ALA A 150 17.94 0.75 -3.12
N LYS A 151 18.46 -0.46 -2.89
CA LYS A 151 18.93 -1.35 -3.95
C LYS A 151 17.81 -2.28 -4.37
N VAL A 152 17.69 -2.49 -5.67
CA VAL A 152 16.77 -3.46 -6.27
C VAL A 152 17.34 -4.85 -6.02
N ALA A 153 16.53 -5.73 -5.43
CA ALA A 153 16.84 -7.12 -5.21
C ALA A 153 16.50 -7.96 -6.45
N ALA A 154 16.88 -9.25 -6.41
CA ALA A 154 16.44 -10.22 -7.41
C ALA A 154 14.90 -10.18 -7.60
N GLY A 155 14.44 -10.23 -8.85
CA GLY A 155 13.02 -10.11 -9.19
C GLY A 155 12.45 -8.69 -9.16
N GLY A 156 13.30 -7.67 -9.12
CA GLY A 156 12.88 -6.26 -9.29
C GLY A 156 12.27 -5.61 -8.04
N THR A 157 12.24 -6.29 -6.89
CA THR A 157 11.67 -5.72 -5.65
C THR A 157 12.67 -4.83 -4.93
N PHE A 158 12.20 -3.85 -4.15
CA PHE A 158 13.04 -3.08 -3.25
C PHE A 158 12.31 -2.72 -1.96
N THR A 159 13.09 -2.34 -0.93
CA THR A 159 12.54 -1.72 0.29
C THR A 159 13.48 -0.61 0.74
N ALA A 160 12.90 0.57 0.94
CA ALA A 160 13.58 1.77 1.42
C ALA A 160 13.02 2.18 2.78
N THR A 161 13.87 2.71 3.65
CA THR A 161 13.43 3.20 4.96
C THR A 161 13.43 4.72 4.99
N VAL A 162 12.26 5.32 5.17
CA VAL A 162 12.09 6.77 5.39
C VAL A 162 11.81 7.08 6.86
N THR A 163 11.90 8.34 7.27
CA THR A 163 11.61 8.78 8.65
C THR A 163 10.61 9.95 8.64
N PRO A 164 9.32 9.69 8.33
CA PRO A 164 8.32 10.74 8.17
C PRO A 164 8.00 11.41 9.51
N ARG A 165 7.85 12.74 9.52
CA ARG A 165 7.48 13.52 10.72
C ARG A 165 6.04 14.04 10.66
N GLU A 166 5.52 14.20 9.46
CA GLU A 166 4.17 14.64 9.14
C GLU A 166 3.66 13.79 7.98
N THR A 167 2.35 13.85 7.70
CA THR A 167 1.79 13.14 6.54
C THR A 167 2.47 13.63 5.27
N THR A 168 3.08 12.72 4.53
CA THR A 168 3.94 13.05 3.39
C THR A 168 3.61 12.14 2.22
N ALA A 169 3.53 12.71 1.02
CA ALA A 169 3.51 11.97 -0.22
C ALA A 169 4.95 11.62 -0.62
N TYR A 170 5.22 10.32 -0.80
CA TYR A 170 6.49 9.81 -1.26
C TYR A 170 6.38 9.28 -2.68
N THR A 171 7.40 9.53 -3.48
CA THR A 171 7.50 9.04 -4.85
C THR A 171 8.80 8.27 -5.00
N ALA A 172 8.75 7.09 -5.62
CA ALA A 172 9.96 6.42 -6.05
C ALA A 172 10.41 6.97 -7.40
N VAL A 173 11.72 7.17 -7.56
CA VAL A 173 12.33 7.74 -8.75
C VAL A 173 13.48 6.85 -9.21
N VAL A 174 13.51 6.56 -10.51
CA VAL A 174 14.59 5.84 -11.19
C VAL A 174 14.90 6.53 -12.51
N GLU A 175 16.18 6.80 -12.79
CA GLU A 175 16.62 7.35 -14.09
C GLU A 175 15.87 8.64 -14.54
N GLY A 176 15.30 9.41 -13.60
CA GLY A 176 14.50 10.62 -13.88
C GLY A 176 13.00 10.35 -14.08
N GLU A 177 12.56 9.10 -14.07
CA GLU A 177 11.16 8.70 -14.11
C GLU A 177 10.61 8.46 -12.70
N SER A 178 9.40 8.98 -12.47
CA SER A 178 8.75 9.02 -11.17
C SER A 178 7.51 8.13 -11.14
N ALA A 179 7.37 7.33 -10.08
CA ALA A 179 6.14 6.61 -9.77
C ALA A 179 5.00 7.58 -9.40
N PRO A 180 3.73 7.13 -9.48
CA PRO A 180 2.63 7.77 -8.77
C PRO A 180 2.96 7.91 -7.27
N PRO A 181 2.60 9.03 -6.62
CA PRO A 181 2.92 9.26 -5.21
C PRO A 181 2.08 8.37 -4.28
N VAL A 182 2.73 7.81 -3.26
CA VAL A 182 2.08 7.10 -2.14
C VAL A 182 2.04 8.00 -0.92
N GLN A 183 0.84 8.26 -0.39
CA GLN A 183 0.71 8.98 0.88
C GLN A 183 1.01 8.08 2.08
N VAL A 184 1.98 8.50 2.89
CA VAL A 184 2.22 7.94 4.22
C VAL A 184 1.59 8.86 5.25
N ILE A 185 0.47 8.40 5.82
CA ILE A 185 -0.23 9.12 6.88
C ILE A 185 0.59 9.02 8.16
N VAL A 186 0.97 10.15 8.76
CA VAL A 186 1.62 10.16 10.08
C VAL A 186 0.58 10.42 11.16
N VAL A 187 0.55 9.55 12.17
CA VAL A 187 -0.31 9.69 13.34
C VAL A 187 0.56 9.95 14.56
N ASP A 188 0.49 11.17 15.09
CA ASP A 188 1.28 11.66 16.23
C ASP A 188 0.49 11.68 17.55
N ARG A 189 -0.68 11.05 17.58
CA ARG A 189 -1.59 11.06 18.72
C ARG A 189 -1.04 10.22 19.86
N LYS A 190 -0.99 10.82 21.05
CA LYS A 190 -0.64 10.17 22.32
C LYS A 190 -1.85 10.15 23.22
N VAL A 191 -2.12 9.01 23.83
CA VAL A 191 -3.18 8.87 24.83
C VAL A 191 -2.55 8.79 26.21
N ALA A 192 -2.72 9.82 27.03
CA ALA A 192 -2.37 9.76 28.45
C ALA A 192 -3.61 9.36 29.24
N ALA A 193 -3.49 8.37 30.13
CA ALA A 193 -4.59 7.95 31.00
C ALA A 193 -4.13 7.91 32.45
N LYS A 194 -4.94 8.45 33.36
CA LYS A 194 -4.71 8.44 34.81
C LYS A 194 -5.93 7.86 35.50
N GLN A 195 -5.68 6.96 36.45
CA GLN A 195 -6.74 6.41 37.30
C GLN A 195 -6.77 7.15 38.64
N SER A 196 -7.97 7.36 39.15
CA SER A 196 -8.22 7.87 40.49
C SER A 196 -9.40 7.14 41.14
N VAL A 197 -9.61 7.39 42.43
CA VAL A 197 -10.72 6.82 43.20
C VAL A 197 -11.60 7.95 43.68
N ARG A 198 -12.91 7.86 43.41
CA ARG A 198 -13.91 8.80 43.92
C ARG A 198 -15.04 8.03 44.57
N GLY A 199 -15.04 7.98 45.90
CA GLY A 199 -15.97 7.16 46.68
C GLY A 199 -15.90 5.67 46.30
N LYS A 200 -17.04 5.09 45.91
CA LYS A 200 -17.17 3.69 45.49
C LYS A 200 -16.85 3.45 44.01
N ARG A 201 -16.32 4.44 43.28
CA ARG A 201 -16.04 4.34 41.84
C ARG A 201 -14.56 4.53 41.53
N ARG A 202 -14.10 3.85 40.47
CA ARG A 202 -12.83 4.11 39.80
C ARG A 202 -13.10 5.08 38.67
N VAL A 203 -12.29 6.11 38.60
CA VAL A 203 -12.37 7.13 37.54
C VAL A 203 -11.11 7.00 36.70
N ILE A 204 -11.27 6.95 35.38
CA ILE A 204 -10.17 6.97 34.43
C ILE A 204 -10.34 8.24 33.61
N ASP A 205 -9.46 9.21 33.85
CA ASP A 205 -9.35 10.40 33.04
C ASP A 205 -8.31 10.16 31.95
N ALA A 206 -8.68 10.38 30.69
CA ALA A 206 -7.77 10.29 29.57
C ALA A 206 -7.71 11.62 28.80
N THR A 207 -6.56 11.87 28.18
CA THR A 207 -6.30 13.06 27.37
C THR A 207 -5.55 12.63 26.11
N VAL A 208 -5.93 13.19 24.98
CA VAL A 208 -5.25 12.94 23.70
C VAL A 208 -4.51 14.19 23.24
N THR A 209 -3.26 14.00 22.82
CA THR A 209 -2.38 15.06 22.32
C THR A 209 -1.76 14.65 20.98
N PRO A 210 -1.82 15.48 19.92
CA PRO A 210 -2.49 16.77 19.85
C PRO A 210 -4.01 16.67 20.03
N ALA A 211 -4.65 17.81 20.32
CA ALA A 211 -6.08 17.85 20.66
C ALA A 211 -6.93 17.24 19.53
N SER A 212 -7.78 16.27 19.87
CA SER A 212 -8.60 15.50 18.93
C SER A 212 -10.07 15.58 19.34
N VAL A 213 -10.61 16.81 19.43
CA VAL A 213 -11.98 17.08 19.90
C VAL A 213 -13.01 16.22 19.15
N GLY A 214 -13.93 15.58 19.88
CA GLY A 214 -14.97 14.73 19.30
C GLY A 214 -14.50 13.36 18.78
N ALA A 215 -13.21 13.02 18.89
CA ALA A 215 -12.72 11.70 18.49
C ALA A 215 -13.23 10.60 19.42
N THR A 216 -13.36 9.38 18.88
CA THR A 216 -13.84 8.20 19.61
C THR A 216 -12.72 7.63 20.48
N VAL A 217 -13.02 7.37 21.74
CA VAL A 217 -12.09 6.77 22.70
C VAL A 217 -12.75 5.60 23.40
N VAL A 218 -12.00 4.51 23.53
CA VAL A 218 -12.48 3.23 24.05
C VAL A 218 -11.67 2.85 25.29
N LEU A 219 -12.35 2.61 26.41
CA LEU A 219 -11.76 1.96 27.56
C LEU A 219 -11.83 0.45 27.38
N GLN A 220 -10.69 -0.22 27.38
CA GLN A 220 -10.61 -1.68 27.35
C GLN A 220 -10.12 -2.25 28.68
N LEU A 221 -10.71 -3.37 29.09
CA LEU A 221 -10.23 -4.18 30.21
C LEU A 221 -9.70 -5.52 29.68
N ARG A 222 -8.64 -6.03 30.31
CA ARG A 222 -8.16 -7.39 30.04
C ARG A 222 -8.99 -8.37 30.87
N LEU A 223 -9.93 -9.03 30.22
CA LEU A 223 -10.91 -9.94 30.83
C LEU A 223 -10.55 -11.38 30.45
N LYS A 224 -10.45 -12.27 31.45
CA LYS A 224 -10.06 -13.67 31.22
C LYS A 224 -11.21 -14.43 30.55
N GLU A 225 -12.43 -14.12 30.96
CA GLU A 225 -13.69 -14.63 30.43
C GLU A 225 -13.91 -14.30 28.94
N HIS A 226 -13.23 -13.27 28.42
CA HIS A 226 -13.26 -12.88 27.01
C HIS A 226 -11.92 -13.13 26.30
N PHE A 227 -11.04 -13.93 26.90
CA PHE A 227 -9.74 -14.33 26.35
C PHE A 227 -8.84 -13.17 25.86
N GLY A 228 -8.99 -11.96 26.41
CA GLY A 228 -8.27 -10.81 25.86
C GLY A 228 -8.69 -9.44 26.34
N TRP A 229 -8.41 -8.43 25.52
CA TRP A 229 -8.82 -7.05 25.72
C TRP A 229 -10.22 -6.84 25.21
N TRP A 230 -11.13 -6.41 26.07
CA TRP A 230 -12.52 -6.19 25.73
C TRP A 230 -12.93 -4.73 25.92
N PRO A 231 -13.62 -4.10 24.95
CA PRO A 231 -14.17 -2.77 25.13
C PRO A 231 -15.27 -2.79 26.19
N VAL A 232 -15.17 -1.91 27.18
CA VAL A 232 -16.17 -1.81 28.27
C VAL A 232 -16.92 -0.50 28.29
N GLN A 233 -16.33 0.57 27.75
CA GLN A 233 -16.97 1.86 27.56
C GLN A 233 -16.39 2.54 26.32
N VAL A 234 -17.26 3.20 25.55
CA VAL A 234 -16.91 4.05 24.41
C VAL A 234 -17.43 5.45 24.68
N ALA A 235 -16.64 6.47 24.40
CA ALA A 235 -17.02 7.85 24.58
C ALA A 235 -16.33 8.76 23.56
N LYS A 236 -16.77 10.02 23.48
CA LYS A 236 -16.14 11.05 22.67
C LYS A 236 -15.28 11.97 23.53
N LEU A 237 -14.17 12.46 22.97
CA LEU A 237 -13.38 13.51 23.60
C LEU A 237 -14.17 14.83 23.63
N ASP A 238 -14.09 15.54 24.76
CA ASP A 238 -14.67 16.87 24.92
C ASP A 238 -13.87 17.96 24.16
N SER A 239 -14.31 19.21 24.30
CA SER A 239 -13.67 20.38 23.69
C SER A 239 -12.22 20.62 24.15
N SER A 240 -11.80 19.99 25.25
CA SER A 240 -10.43 20.04 25.76
C SER A 240 -9.62 18.79 25.41
N SER A 241 -10.12 17.93 24.50
CA SER A 241 -9.50 16.65 24.14
C SER A 241 -9.35 15.70 25.34
N ARG A 242 -10.33 15.70 26.25
CA ARG A 242 -10.38 14.84 27.44
C ARG A 242 -11.60 13.95 27.46
N VAL A 243 -11.52 12.85 28.19
CA VAL A 243 -12.66 11.98 28.48
C VAL A 243 -12.52 11.38 29.87
N ARG A 244 -13.66 11.13 30.51
CA ARG A 244 -13.75 10.48 31.81
C ARG A 244 -14.59 9.22 31.72
N PHE A 245 -13.98 8.09 32.02
CA PHE A 245 -14.68 6.82 32.22
C PHE A 245 -14.88 6.56 33.70
N THR A 246 -15.98 5.90 34.05
CA THR A 246 -16.28 5.57 35.44
C THR A 246 -16.69 4.12 35.59
N LEU A 247 -15.94 3.36 36.38
CA LEU A 247 -16.18 1.95 36.67
C LEU A 247 -16.58 1.72 38.14
N PRO A 248 -17.36 0.66 38.44
CA PRO A 248 -17.52 0.18 39.80
C PRO A 248 -16.16 -0.20 40.41
N ARG A 249 -15.97 0.09 41.70
CA ARG A 249 -14.82 -0.39 42.45
C ARG A 249 -14.93 -1.91 42.64
N GLY A 250 -13.84 -2.65 42.43
CA GLY A 250 -13.77 -4.09 42.76
C GLY A 250 -13.08 -4.97 41.72
N ARG A 251 -12.99 -4.56 40.46
CA ARG A 251 -12.29 -5.34 39.43
C ARG A 251 -10.78 -5.07 39.45
N LYS A 252 -10.00 -6.08 39.85
CA LYS A 252 -8.53 -6.07 39.80
C LYS A 252 -8.03 -6.58 38.44
N VAL A 253 -8.19 -5.78 37.40
CA VAL A 253 -7.84 -6.14 36.02
C VAL A 253 -6.91 -5.11 35.40
N SER A 254 -6.22 -5.48 34.30
CA SER A 254 -5.48 -4.50 33.51
C SER A 254 -6.44 -3.70 32.65
N ALA A 255 -6.16 -2.41 32.48
CA ALA A 255 -6.95 -1.47 31.70
C ALA A 255 -6.03 -0.68 30.77
N ARG A 256 -6.59 -0.24 29.64
CA ARG A 256 -5.94 0.69 28.70
C ARG A 256 -7.00 1.53 28.00
N VAL A 257 -6.61 2.71 27.54
CA VAL A 257 -7.49 3.62 26.79
C VAL A 257 -6.96 3.72 25.36
N LEU A 258 -7.85 3.51 24.38
CA LEU A 258 -7.55 3.58 22.96
C LEU A 258 -8.22 4.81 22.37
N LEU A 259 -7.50 5.55 21.54
CA LEU A 259 -8.10 6.44 20.55
C LEU A 259 -8.34 5.62 19.29
N THR A 260 -9.54 5.72 18.71
CA THR A 260 -9.94 4.92 17.56
C THR A 260 -10.53 5.81 16.46
N THR A 261 -10.73 5.24 15.27
CA THR A 261 -11.64 5.84 14.28
C THR A 261 -13.09 5.81 14.80
N SER A 262 -14.04 6.31 14.01
CA SER A 262 -15.46 6.36 14.38
C SER A 262 -16.09 4.99 14.64
N ASP A 263 -15.49 3.90 14.15
CA ASP A 263 -15.97 2.52 14.31
C ASP A 263 -15.74 1.92 15.71
N ALA A 264 -15.01 2.62 16.59
CA ALA A 264 -14.61 2.13 17.93
C ALA A 264 -13.74 0.84 17.93
N ALA A 265 -13.19 0.46 16.78
CA ALA A 265 -12.40 -0.75 16.57
C ALA A 265 -10.98 -0.44 16.07
N THR A 266 -10.86 0.41 15.04
CA THR A 266 -9.57 0.71 14.40
C THR A 266 -8.77 1.65 15.29
N GLU A 267 -7.70 1.14 15.89
CA GLU A 267 -6.88 1.89 16.82
C GLU A 267 -5.98 2.92 16.10
N LEU A 268 -6.00 4.16 16.59
CA LEU A 268 -5.13 5.25 16.14
C LEU A 268 -4.00 5.53 17.13
N ALA A 269 -4.23 5.30 18.42
CA ALA A 269 -3.23 5.41 19.48
C ALA A 269 -3.74 4.71 20.75
N ARG A 270 -2.83 4.37 21.69
CA ARG A 270 -3.20 3.80 22.99
C ARG A 270 -2.40 4.38 24.14
N SER A 271 -2.98 4.31 25.33
CA SER A 271 -2.27 4.59 26.58
C SER A 271 -1.34 3.43 26.95
N THR A 272 -0.39 3.69 27.85
CA THR A 272 0.25 2.61 28.60
C THR A 272 -0.82 1.78 29.34
N THR A 273 -0.57 0.49 29.49
CA THR A 273 -1.44 -0.38 30.29
C THR A 273 -1.26 -0.06 31.77
N PHE A 274 -2.36 0.04 32.52
CA PHE A 274 -2.35 0.24 33.97
C PHE A 274 -3.24 -0.78 34.66
N ARG A 275 -2.92 -1.12 35.90
CA ARG A 275 -3.70 -2.09 36.69
C ARG A 275 -4.70 -1.35 37.55
N LEU A 276 -5.98 -1.70 37.41
CA LEU A 276 -7.01 -1.27 38.35
C LEU A 276 -6.74 -1.99 39.68
N ARG A 277 -6.44 -1.23 40.73
CA ARG A 277 -6.26 -1.73 42.09
C ARG A 277 -7.53 -1.52 42.90
#